data_AF-A0AAD0QRS1-F1
#
_entry.id   AF-A0AAD0QRS1-F1
#
_cell.length_a   1.000
_cell.length_b   1.000
_cell.length_c   1.000
_cell.angle_alpha   90.00
_cell.angle_beta   90.00
_cell.angle_gamma   90.00
#
_symmetry.space_group_name_H-M   'P 1'
#
loop_
_entity.id
_entity.type
_entity.pdbx_description
1 polymer ?
#
loop_
_entity_poly.entity_id
_entity_poly.type
_entity_poly.pdbx_seq_one_letter_code
_entity_poly.pdbx_strand_id
1 'polypeptide(L)' 'MFFAASSHHADPKSNCDAKIKELEDIYKASGQALHGGMAHDYKEHLKTAKAAREAGDMTQCQASADQAKTIYNKARNK' A
#
# COMPACT_ATOMS: atom_id res chain seq x y z
N MET A 1 13.54 34.68 -1.16
CA MET A 1 14.13 33.40 -0.72
C MET A 1 13.31 32.27 -1.34
N PHE A 2 13.80 31.67 -2.42
CA PHE A 2 13.22 30.46 -3.00
C PHE A 2 13.81 29.27 -2.27
N PHE A 3 13.07 28.65 -1.36
CA PHE A 3 13.42 27.32 -0.88
C PHE A 3 12.93 26.30 -1.89
N ALA A 4 13.78 26.00 -2.87
CA ALA A 4 13.71 24.77 -3.62
C ALA A 4 14.11 23.63 -2.67
N ALA A 5 13.14 23.09 -1.95
CA ALA A 5 13.28 21.79 -1.32
C ALA A 5 13.15 20.75 -2.44
N SER A 6 14.28 20.32 -2.99
CA SER A 6 14.37 19.09 -3.79
C SER A 6 14.18 17.90 -2.85
N SER A 7 12.96 17.73 -2.36
CA SER A 7 12.53 16.45 -1.83
C SER A 7 12.64 15.48 -3.00
N HIS A 8 13.32 14.36 -2.79
CA HIS A 8 13.04 13.12 -3.52
C HIS A 8 11.61 12.66 -3.19
N HIS A 9 10.60 13.50 -3.43
CA HIS A 9 9.23 13.08 -3.57
C HIS A 9 9.19 12.38 -4.91
N ALA A 10 9.43 11.06 -4.88
CA ALA A 10 8.78 10.19 -5.84
C ALA A 10 7.36 10.71 -5.96
N ASP A 11 6.95 11.07 -7.19
CA ASP A 11 5.63 11.61 -7.48
C ASP A 11 4.59 10.84 -6.64
N PRO A 12 3.65 11.50 -5.95
CA PRO A 12 2.72 10.82 -5.04
C PRO A 12 2.02 9.63 -5.72
N LYS A 13 1.84 9.67 -7.05
CA LYS A 13 1.42 8.53 -7.88
C LYS A 13 2.47 7.43 -7.95
N SER A 14 3.72 7.77 -8.27
CA SER A 14 4.85 6.82 -8.28
C SER A 14 5.03 6.13 -6.92
N ASN A 15 4.82 6.87 -5.82
CA ASN A 15 4.91 6.34 -4.47
C ASN A 15 3.74 5.38 -4.13
N CYS A 16 2.53 5.69 -4.62
CA CYS A 16 1.36 4.82 -4.55
C CYS A 16 1.52 3.53 -5.39
N ASP A 17 2.01 3.64 -6.63
CA ASP A 17 2.27 2.47 -7.50
C ASP A 17 3.32 1.53 -6.90
N ALA A 18 4.40 2.08 -6.36
CA ALA A 18 5.44 1.30 -5.69
C ALA A 18 4.87 0.53 -4.49
N LYS A 19 4.03 1.17 -3.67
CA LYS A 19 3.37 0.53 -2.52
C LYS A 19 2.39 -0.57 -2.94
N ILE A 20 1.55 -0.32 -3.95
CA ILE A 20 0.64 -1.35 -4.48
C ILE A 20 1.44 -2.55 -4.99
N LYS A 21 2.52 -2.31 -5.73
CA LYS A 21 3.38 -3.38 -6.26
C LYS A 21 4.05 -4.18 -5.14
N GLU A 22 4.55 -3.51 -4.10
CA GLU A 22 5.09 -4.16 -2.90
C GLU A 22 4.04 -5.07 -2.24
N LEU A 23 2.81 -4.59 -2.09
CA LEU A 23 1.71 -5.36 -1.51
C LEU A 23 1.31 -6.57 -2.39
N GLU A 24 1.30 -6.42 -3.71
CA GLU A 24 1.04 -7.55 -4.62
C GLU A 24 2.14 -8.61 -4.51
N ASP A 25 3.41 -8.19 -4.40
CA ASP A 25 4.54 -9.09 -4.21
C ASP A 25 4.48 -9.83 -2.86
N ILE A 26 4.18 -9.10 -1.78
CA ILE A 26 3.96 -9.67 -0.44
C ILE A 26 2.85 -10.72 -0.46
N TYR A 27 1.72 -10.43 -1.12
CA TYR A 27 0.61 -11.37 -1.21
C TYR A 27 1.00 -12.64 -1.97
N LYS A 28 1.80 -12.50 -3.04
CA LYS A 28 2.29 -13.61 -3.84
C LYS A 28 3.34 -14.46 -3.09
N ALA A 29 4.29 -13.81 -2.43
CA ALA A 29 5.40 -14.48 -1.76
C ALA A 29 5.02 -15.02 -0.37
N SER A 30 4.25 -14.24 0.38
CA SER A 30 3.94 -14.47 1.80
C SER A 30 2.45 -14.51 2.09
N GLY A 31 1.59 -14.69 1.09
CA GLY A 31 0.13 -14.78 1.27
C GLY A 31 -0.30 -15.86 2.26
N GLN A 32 0.53 -16.88 2.47
CA GLN A 32 0.31 -17.93 3.48
C GLN A 32 0.35 -17.41 4.92
N ALA A 33 1.06 -16.31 5.20
CA ALA A 33 1.08 -15.67 6.51
C ALA A 33 -0.23 -14.93 6.80
N LEU A 34 -0.95 -14.52 5.75
CA LEU A 34 -2.26 -13.88 5.85
C LEU A 34 -3.32 -15.00 5.89
N HIS A 35 -3.71 -15.45 7.08
CA HIS A 35 -4.79 -16.42 7.27
C HIS A 35 -6.04 -15.77 7.89
N GLY A 36 -7.22 -16.28 7.53
CA GLY A 36 -8.50 -15.85 8.10
C GLY A 36 -8.90 -14.40 7.76
N GLY A 37 -9.51 -13.69 8.71
CA GLY A 37 -10.01 -12.33 8.52
C GLY A 37 -8.95 -11.31 8.07
N MET A 38 -7.67 -11.54 8.38
CA MET A 38 -6.58 -10.64 7.96
C MET A 38 -6.29 -10.72 6.47
N ALA A 39 -6.43 -11.90 5.84
CA ALA A 39 -6.30 -12.01 4.38
C ALA A 39 -7.42 -11.27 3.65
N HIS A 40 -8.62 -11.26 4.22
CA HIS A 40 -9.75 -10.54 3.66
C HIS A 40 -9.50 -9.03 3.71
N ASP A 41 -9.18 -8.52 4.90
CA ASP A 41 -8.91 -7.10 5.17
C ASP A 41 -7.73 -6.57 4.32
N TYR A 42 -6.66 -7.36 4.23
CA TYR A 42 -5.52 -7.06 3.36
C TYR A 42 -5.92 -6.88 1.89
N LYS A 43 -6.73 -7.82 1.36
CA LYS A 43 -7.21 -7.76 -0.03
C LYS A 43 -8.13 -6.56 -0.26
N GLU A 44 -8.97 -6.24 0.72
CA GLU A 44 -9.88 -5.11 0.63
C GLU A 44 -9.08 -3.79 0.55
N HIS A 45 -8.13 -3.59 1.45
CA HIS A 45 -7.25 -2.42 1.41
C HIS A 45 -6.41 -2.33 0.14
N LEU A 46 -5.89 -3.46 -0.37
CA LEU A 46 -5.18 -3.49 -1.64
C LEU A 46 -6.09 -3.09 -2.81
N LYS A 47 -7.33 -3.58 -2.83
CA LYS A 47 -8.34 -3.20 -3.83
C LYS A 47 -8.66 -1.71 -3.76
N THR A 48 -8.87 -1.18 -2.57
CA THR A 48 -9.12 0.26 -2.34
C THR A 48 -7.94 1.12 -2.77
N ALA A 49 -6.71 0.68 -2.49
CA ALA A 49 -5.51 1.39 -2.95
C ALA A 49 -5.44 1.45 -4.48
N LYS A 50 -5.73 0.34 -5.18
CA LYS A 50 -5.78 0.29 -6.66
C LYS A 50 -6.88 1.20 -7.22
N ALA A 51 -8.08 1.16 -6.64
CA ALA A 51 -9.19 2.02 -7.06
C ALA A 51 -8.85 3.51 -6.85
N ALA A 52 -8.25 3.87 -5.72
CA ALA A 52 -7.81 5.23 -5.43
C ALA A 52 -6.72 5.70 -6.41
N ARG A 53 -5.76 4.83 -6.76
CA ARG A 53 -4.75 5.11 -7.79
C ARG A 53 -5.38 5.42 -9.15
N GLU A 54 -6.39 4.65 -9.55
CA GLU A 54 -7.13 4.83 -10.80
C GLU A 54 -7.98 6.11 -10.79
N ALA A 55 -8.57 6.43 -9.64
CA ALA A 55 -9.33 7.67 -9.42
C ALA A 55 -8.42 8.92 -9.32
N GLY A 56 -7.12 8.75 -9.17
CA GLY A 56 -6.18 9.85 -8.93
C GLY A 56 -6.09 10.31 -7.47
N ASP A 57 -6.77 9.61 -6.55
CA ASP A 57 -6.76 9.92 -5.11
C ASP A 57 -5.52 9.29 -4.43
N MET A 58 -4.40 10.02 -4.52
CA MET A 58 -3.12 9.53 -4.01
C MET A 58 -3.08 9.44 -2.47
N THR A 59 -3.87 10.25 -1.78
CA THR A 59 -4.00 10.23 -0.32
C THR A 59 -4.65 8.93 0.15
N GLN A 60 -5.79 8.57 -0.44
CA GLN A 60 -6.50 7.33 -0.12
C GLN A 60 -5.70 6.12 -0.59
N CYS A 61 -4.97 6.21 -1.70
CA CYS A 61 -4.07 5.14 -2.12
C CYS A 61 -2.99 4.88 -1.07
N GLN A 62 -2.28 5.93 -0.64
CA GLN A 62 -1.22 5.81 0.35
C GLN A 62 -1.74 5.28 1.68
N ALA A 63 -2.86 5.83 2.16
CA ALA A 63 -3.50 5.39 3.40
C ALA A 63 -3.90 3.91 3.34
N SER A 64 -4.61 3.51 2.27
CA SER A 64 -5.05 2.12 2.10
C SER A 64 -3.88 1.14 1.96
N ALA A 65 -2.84 1.53 1.22
CA ALA A 65 -1.65 0.70 1.08
C ALA A 65 -0.89 0.54 2.40
N ASP A 66 -0.83 1.59 3.24
CA ASP A 66 -0.21 1.54 4.56
C ASP A 66 -1.00 0.63 5.53
N GLN A 67 -2.34 0.68 5.49
CA GLN A 67 -3.20 -0.23 6.24
C GLN A 67 -2.97 -1.69 5.83
N ALA A 68 -2.93 -1.99 4.52
CA ALA A 68 -2.62 -3.33 4.02
C ALA A 68 -1.25 -3.82 4.54
N LYS A 69 -0.21 -2.98 4.47
CA LYS A 69 1.12 -3.32 4.98
C LYS A 69 1.10 -3.59 6.49
N THR A 70 0.35 -2.80 7.25
CA THR A 70 0.18 -2.98 8.70
C THR A 70 -0.45 -4.33 9.03
N ILE A 71 -1.49 -4.73 8.30
CA ILE A 71 -2.15 -6.04 8.48
C ILE A 71 -1.17 -7.17 8.21
N TYR A 72 -0.40 -7.08 7.12
CA TYR A 72 0.64 -8.06 6.83
C TYR A 72 1.70 -8.14 7.92
N ASN A 73 2.20 -6.99 8.40
CA ASN A 73 3.18 -6.96 9.47
C ASN A 73 2.62 -7.59 10.76
N LYS A 74 1.35 -7.34 11.10
CA LYS A 74 0.67 -8.00 12.23
C LYS A 74 0.54 -9.51 12.04
N ALA A 75 0.25 -9.96 10.82
CA ALA A 75 0.12 -11.37 10.49
C ALA A 75 1.48 -12.10 10.54
N ARG A 76 2.57 -11.41 10.14
CA ARG A 76 3.93 -11.96 10.12
C ARG A 76 4.65 -11.95 11.47
N ASN A 77 4.40 -10.96 12.32
CA ASN A 77 5.01 -10.87 13.66
C ASN A 77 4.30 -11.72 14.72
N LYS A 78 3.48 -12.69 14.30
CA LYS A 78 2.64 -13.51 15.17
C LYS A 78 3.22 -14.89 15.42
#